data_AF-A0A7Y3BVE0-F1
#
_entry.id   AF-A0A7Y3BVE0-F1
#
_cell.length_a   1.000
_cell.length_b   1.000
_cell.length_c   1.000
_cell.angle_alpha   90.00
_cell.angle_beta   90.00
_cell.angle_gamma   90.00
#
_symmetry.space_group_name_H-M   'P 1'
#
loop_
_entity.id
_entity.type
_entity.pdbx_description
1 polymer ?
#
loop_
_entity_poly.entity_id
_entity_poly.type
_entity_poly.pdbx_seq_one_letter_code
_entity_poly.pdbx_strand_id
1 'polypeptide(L)'
;MIDVLTSLRAALADAPLDFPAPGHADALIERDQLIDQIDDYLIPRLGRLDAPLLVVVAGSTGSGKSTVVNSIVGRNVSEAGVLRPTTRAPVLVCHPDDESWFGGEDGLLSDLPRSTGSVPQAGTLHIATEPTMVPGLALLDAPDIDSVETENHERAAQLMGAADLWLFTTTASRYADAVPWDYLTMGRERGTR
;
A
#
# COMPACT_ATOMS: atom_id res chain seq x y z
N MET A 1 0.67 -4.56 24.29
CA MET A 1 1.49 -3.96 23.20
C MET A 1 0.72 -2.81 22.57
N ILE A 2 -0.51 -3.02 22.09
CA ILE A 2 -1.36 -1.96 21.53
C ILE A 2 -1.55 -0.79 22.52
N ASP A 3 -1.91 -1.07 23.78
CA ASP A 3 -2.08 -0.02 24.81
C ASP A 3 -0.85 0.87 25.01
N VAL A 4 0.35 0.30 24.82
CA VAL A 4 1.63 1.03 24.94
C VAL A 4 1.79 1.99 23.75
N LEU A 5 1.47 1.55 22.54
CA LEU A 5 1.52 2.42 21.36
C LEU A 5 0.44 3.50 21.39
N THR A 6 -0.78 3.17 21.82
CA THR A 6 -1.84 4.17 22.02
C THR A 6 -1.42 5.23 23.03
N SER A 7 -0.75 4.82 24.12
CA SER A 7 -0.20 5.76 25.11
C SER A 7 0.93 6.62 24.54
N LEU A 8 1.83 6.03 23.74
CA LEU A 8 2.90 6.77 23.07
C LEU A 8 2.34 7.80 22.08
N ARG A 9 1.34 7.41 21.28
CA ARG A 9 0.65 8.29 20.33
C ARG A 9 0.00 9.49 21.02
N ALA A 10 -0.66 9.25 22.15
CA ALA A 10 -1.23 10.34 22.96
C ALA A 10 -0.13 11.27 23.49
N ALA A 11 0.96 10.71 24.02
CA ALA A 11 2.08 11.50 24.53
C ALA A 11 2.79 12.33 23.43
N LEU A 12 2.89 11.81 22.20
CA LEU A 12 3.40 12.55 21.06
C LEU A 12 2.48 13.70 20.67
N ALA A 13 1.16 13.46 20.63
CA ALA A 13 0.17 14.49 20.31
C ALA A 13 0.16 15.63 21.33
N ASP A 14 0.33 15.30 22.62
CA ASP A 14 0.36 16.25 23.72
C ASP A 14 1.75 16.89 23.95
N ALA A 15 2.76 16.53 23.14
CA ALA A 15 4.11 17.04 23.31
C ALA A 15 4.16 18.57 23.08
N PRO A 16 4.56 19.36 24.09
CA PRO A 16 4.57 20.82 24.00
C PRO A 16 5.76 21.27 23.15
N LEU A 17 5.54 21.40 21.85
CA LEU A 17 6.47 21.98 20.89
C LEU A 17 6.18 23.48 20.71
N ASP A 18 6.00 24.22 21.80
CA ASP A 18 5.47 25.60 21.75
C ASP A 18 6.52 26.67 21.44
N PHE A 19 7.81 26.33 21.53
CA PHE A 19 8.90 27.29 21.37
C PHE A 19 9.48 27.25 19.95
N PRO A 20 9.50 28.37 19.21
CA PRO A 20 10.13 28.46 17.90
C PRO A 20 11.66 28.54 18.05
N ALA A 21 12.27 27.39 18.28
CA ALA A 21 13.72 27.19 18.28
C ALA A 21 14.20 26.67 16.90
N PRO A 22 15.50 26.75 16.59
CA PRO A 22 16.05 26.05 15.42
C PRO A 22 15.64 24.57 15.44
N GLY A 23 15.09 24.07 14.34
CA GLY A 23 14.56 22.70 14.21
C GLY A 23 13.09 22.51 14.64
N HIS A 24 12.39 23.57 15.05
CA HIS A 24 10.98 23.49 15.45
C HIS A 24 10.06 22.97 14.34
N ALA A 25 10.24 23.46 13.11
CA ALA A 25 9.44 23.00 11.96
C ALA A 25 9.68 21.50 11.68
N ASP A 26 10.93 21.06 11.74
CA ASP A 26 11.29 19.66 11.53
C ASP A 26 10.72 18.76 12.64
N ALA A 27 10.74 19.22 13.89
CA ALA A 27 10.17 18.48 15.03
C ALA A 27 8.64 18.32 14.94
N LEU A 28 7.92 19.32 14.41
CA LEU A 28 6.49 19.20 14.15
C LEU A 28 6.20 18.16 13.06
N ILE A 29 6.98 18.20 11.97
CA ILE A 29 6.89 17.22 10.88
C ILE A 29 7.16 15.81 11.41
N GLU A 30 8.23 15.62 12.18
CA GLU A 30 8.59 14.31 12.75
C GLU A 30 7.53 13.79 13.73
N ARG A 31 6.95 14.66 14.57
CA ARG A 31 5.84 14.27 15.46
C ARG A 31 4.64 13.78 14.67
N ASP A 32 4.22 14.54 13.66
CA ASP A 32 3.02 14.22 12.87
C ASP A 32 3.25 12.91 12.09
N GLN A 33 4.45 12.73 11.51
CA GLN A 33 4.84 11.48 10.85
C GLN A 33 4.81 10.26 11.80
N LEU A 34 5.29 10.40 13.03
CA LEU A 34 5.25 9.31 14.02
C LEU A 34 3.82 8.96 14.45
N ILE A 35 2.97 9.96 14.61
CA ILE A 35 1.54 9.76 14.92
C ILE A 35 0.88 9.00 13.77
N ASP A 36 1.08 9.45 12.52
CA ASP A 36 0.56 8.79 11.33
C ASP A 36 1.05 7.34 11.24
N GLN A 37 2.34 7.09 11.51
CA GLN A 37 2.89 5.72 11.50
C GLN A 37 2.26 4.81 12.56
N ILE A 38 2.00 5.34 13.76
CA ILE A 38 1.36 4.57 14.83
C ILE A 38 -0.10 4.26 14.48
N ASP A 39 -0.84 5.27 14.02
CA ASP A 39 -2.26 5.17 13.72
C ASP A 39 -2.53 4.33 12.46
N ASP A 40 -1.77 4.54 11.39
CA ASP A 40 -2.04 3.94 10.07
C ASP A 40 -1.39 2.57 9.87
N TYR A 41 -0.30 2.26 10.58
CA TYR A 41 0.45 1.02 10.39
C TYR A 41 0.60 0.18 11.65
N LEU A 42 1.23 0.70 12.71
CA LEU A 42 1.65 -0.13 13.85
C LEU A 42 0.46 -0.68 14.64
N ILE A 43 -0.51 0.16 15.00
CA ILE A 43 -1.71 -0.28 15.74
C ILE A 43 -2.54 -1.26 14.89
N PRO A 44 -2.90 -0.94 13.62
CA PRO A 44 -3.60 -1.88 12.75
C PRO A 44 -2.88 -3.22 12.58
N ARG A 45 -1.55 -3.19 12.40
CA ARG A 45 -0.76 -4.41 12.20
C ARG A 45 -0.66 -5.27 13.45
N LEU A 46 -0.49 -4.66 14.63
CA LEU A 46 -0.46 -5.39 15.91
C LEU A 46 -1.83 -5.98 16.28
N GLY A 47 -2.92 -5.37 15.84
CA GLY A 47 -4.26 -5.94 15.96
C GLY A 47 -4.46 -7.19 15.08
N ARG A 48 -3.57 -7.42 14.11
CA ARG A 48 -3.70 -8.43 13.06
C ARG A 48 -2.36 -9.12 12.81
N LEU A 49 -1.67 -9.56 13.87
CA LEU A 49 -0.35 -10.19 13.78
C LEU A 49 -0.35 -11.46 12.92
N ASP A 50 -1.45 -12.20 12.94
CA ASP A 50 -1.62 -13.42 12.14
C ASP A 50 -2.03 -13.12 10.68
N ALA A 51 -2.19 -11.84 10.32
CA ALA A 51 -2.57 -11.48 8.97
C ALA A 51 -1.39 -11.59 7.99
N PRO A 52 -1.67 -11.94 6.73
CA PRO A 52 -0.67 -12.06 5.68
C PRO A 52 0.16 -10.79 5.52
N LEU A 53 1.43 -10.96 5.15
CA LEU A 53 2.30 -9.86 4.77
C LEU A 53 1.81 -9.28 3.44
N LEU A 54 1.45 -7.99 3.43
CA LEU A 54 0.97 -7.31 2.22
C LEU A 54 2.13 -6.67 1.46
N VAL A 55 2.41 -7.18 0.27
CA VAL A 55 3.39 -6.61 -0.66
C VAL A 55 2.67 -5.85 -1.76
N VAL A 56 2.89 -4.54 -1.85
CA VAL A 56 2.33 -3.71 -2.92
C VAL A 56 3.36 -3.51 -4.02
N VAL A 57 3.01 -3.90 -5.24
CA VAL A 57 3.82 -3.67 -6.45
C VAL A 57 3.43 -2.33 -7.04
N ALA A 58 4.37 -1.38 -7.04
CA ALA A 58 4.16 0.00 -7.47
C ALA A 58 5.13 0.39 -8.60
N GLY A 59 4.85 1.49 -9.28
CA GLY A 59 5.63 1.94 -10.43
C GLY A 59 4.78 2.67 -11.47
N SER A 60 5.45 3.43 -12.35
CA SER A 60 4.80 4.18 -13.43
C SER A 60 3.99 3.30 -14.39
N THR A 61 3.13 3.93 -15.18
CA THR A 61 2.44 3.27 -16.29
C THR A 61 3.44 2.56 -17.21
N GLY A 62 3.22 1.27 -17.47
CA GLY A 62 4.08 0.47 -18.36
C GLY A 62 5.42 0.03 -17.74
N SER A 63 5.59 0.15 -16.42
CA SER A 63 6.77 -0.35 -15.68
C SER A 63 6.84 -1.88 -15.57
N GLY A 64 5.74 -2.58 -15.90
CA GLY A 64 5.67 -4.04 -15.84
C GLY A 64 5.18 -4.61 -14.51
N LYS A 65 4.52 -3.81 -13.65
CA LYS A 65 3.92 -4.27 -12.38
C LYS A 65 3.12 -5.57 -12.53
N SER A 66 2.12 -5.56 -13.40
CA SER A 66 1.25 -6.72 -13.66
C SER A 66 2.04 -7.92 -14.20
N THR A 67 3.08 -7.68 -15.01
CA THR A 67 3.99 -8.74 -15.48
C THR A 67 4.76 -9.37 -14.32
N VAL A 68 5.28 -8.56 -13.39
CA VAL A 68 5.98 -9.06 -12.19
C VAL A 68 5.02 -9.86 -11.32
N VAL A 69 3.83 -9.33 -11.04
CA VAL A 69 2.79 -10.03 -10.26
C VAL A 69 2.44 -11.38 -10.90
N ASN A 70 2.08 -11.39 -12.18
CA ASN A 70 1.75 -12.62 -12.90
C ASN A 70 2.90 -13.63 -12.93
N SER A 71 4.14 -13.15 -13.00
CA SER A 71 5.33 -14.02 -13.00
C SER A 71 5.55 -14.67 -11.64
N ILE A 72 5.33 -13.93 -10.54
CA ILE A 72 5.43 -14.47 -9.18
C ILE A 72 4.30 -15.47 -8.91
N VAL A 73 3.08 -15.13 -9.35
CA VAL A 73 1.88 -15.96 -9.17
C VAL A 73 1.90 -17.18 -10.10
N GLY A 74 2.67 -17.15 -11.21
CA GLY A 74 2.77 -18.25 -12.17
C GLY A 74 1.58 -18.36 -13.14
N ARG A 75 0.62 -17.43 -13.09
CA ARG A 75 -0.49 -17.32 -14.05
C ARG A 75 -0.92 -15.86 -14.22
N ASN A 76 -1.69 -15.60 -15.27
CA ASN A 76 -2.21 -14.27 -15.58
C ASN A 76 -3.43 -13.96 -14.71
N VAL A 77 -3.22 -13.20 -13.63
CA VAL A 77 -4.24 -12.74 -12.66
C VAL A 77 -4.52 -11.25 -12.77
N SER A 78 -3.56 -10.47 -13.27
CA SER A 78 -3.71 -9.05 -13.56
C SER A 78 -3.43 -8.77 -15.03
N GLU A 79 -4.26 -7.99 -15.70
CA GLU A 79 -4.12 -7.71 -17.13
C GLU A 79 -2.83 -6.92 -17.42
N ALA A 80 -1.81 -7.61 -17.93
CA ALA A 80 -0.58 -6.98 -18.43
C ALA A 80 -0.80 -6.47 -19.87
N GLY A 81 -1.34 -5.26 -20.03
CA GLY A 81 -1.65 -4.65 -21.33
C GLY A 81 -0.69 -3.52 -21.78
N VAL A 82 -0.47 -3.39 -23.09
CA VAL A 82 0.31 -2.30 -23.73
C VAL A 82 -0.54 -1.02 -23.97
N LEU A 83 -1.87 -1.13 -23.88
CA LEU A 83 -2.81 -0.04 -24.08
C LEU A 83 -3.05 0.74 -22.77
N ARG A 84 -2.98 2.08 -22.85
CA ARG A 84 -3.21 3.00 -21.73
C ARG A 84 -4.72 3.23 -21.50
N PRO A 85 -5.19 3.45 -20.25
CA PRO A 85 -4.73 2.91 -18.97
C PRO A 85 -5.46 1.59 -18.65
N THR A 86 -4.73 0.53 -18.29
CA THR A 86 -5.29 -0.84 -18.16
C THR A 86 -5.55 -1.31 -16.73
N THR A 87 -4.89 -0.75 -15.70
CA THR A 87 -5.15 -1.15 -14.30
C THR A 87 -6.21 -0.25 -13.66
N ARG A 88 -7.49 -0.43 -14.03
CA ARG A 88 -8.61 0.33 -13.43
C ARG A 88 -9.06 -0.20 -12.06
N ALA A 89 -8.63 -1.41 -11.71
CA ALA A 89 -8.97 -2.09 -10.47
C ALA A 89 -7.69 -2.67 -9.86
N PRO A 90 -7.30 -2.31 -8.63
CA PRO A 90 -6.20 -2.99 -7.96
C PRO A 90 -6.51 -4.49 -7.81
N VAL A 91 -5.50 -5.33 -8.04
CA VAL A 91 -5.63 -6.79 -7.96
C VAL A 91 -4.80 -7.31 -6.80
N LEU A 92 -5.45 -7.91 -5.80
CA LEU A 92 -4.80 -8.61 -4.71
C LEU A 92 -4.83 -10.11 -4.98
N VAL A 93 -3.70 -10.78 -4.76
CA VAL A 93 -3.53 -12.22 -4.91
C VAL A 93 -2.98 -12.78 -3.62
N CYS A 94 -3.62 -13.81 -3.08
CA CYS A 94 -3.21 -14.47 -1.84
C CYS A 94 -3.45 -15.98 -1.90
N HIS A 95 -2.95 -16.71 -0.90
CA HIS A 95 -3.29 -18.12 -0.73
C HIS A 95 -4.77 -18.26 -0.30
N PRO A 96 -5.51 -19.31 -0.71
CA PRO A 96 -6.91 -19.50 -0.30
C PRO A 96 -7.16 -19.44 1.21
N ASP A 97 -6.22 -19.94 2.02
CA ASP A 97 -6.32 -19.89 3.50
C ASP A 97 -6.31 -18.45 4.04
N ASP A 98 -5.76 -17.52 3.28
CA ASP A 98 -5.60 -16.12 3.64
C ASP A 98 -6.76 -15.23 3.13
N GLU A 99 -7.63 -15.74 2.26
CA GLU A 99 -8.69 -14.98 1.60
C GLU A 99 -9.61 -14.25 2.59
N SER A 100 -9.89 -14.91 3.72
CA SER A 100 -10.74 -14.36 4.79
C SER A 100 -10.20 -13.07 5.41
N TRP A 101 -8.89 -12.84 5.36
CA TRP A 101 -8.29 -11.58 5.81
C TRP A 101 -8.64 -10.40 4.92
N PHE A 102 -9.02 -10.65 3.67
CA PHE A 102 -9.32 -9.61 2.68
C PHE A 102 -10.81 -9.54 2.33
N GLY A 103 -11.59 -10.58 2.64
CA GLY A 103 -13.03 -10.67 2.38
C GLY A 103 -13.91 -10.31 3.59
N GLY A 104 -14.19 -9.03 3.84
CA GLY A 104 -15.17 -8.60 4.86
C GLY A 104 -15.08 -7.12 5.26
N GLU A 105 -16.13 -6.57 5.88
CA GLU A 105 -16.14 -5.16 6.36
C GLU A 105 -14.98 -4.86 7.34
N ASP A 106 -14.53 -5.86 8.11
CA ASP A 106 -13.39 -5.76 9.03
C ASP A 106 -12.06 -6.30 8.43
N GLY A 107 -12.05 -6.68 7.16
CA GLY A 107 -10.85 -7.20 6.48
C GLY A 107 -9.73 -6.15 6.35
N LEU A 108 -8.53 -6.58 5.96
CA LEU A 108 -7.50 -5.67 5.46
C LEU A 108 -8.05 -4.91 4.25
N LEU A 109 -7.63 -3.64 4.13
CA LEU A 109 -8.06 -2.74 3.07
C LEU A 109 -9.60 -2.54 3.02
N SER A 110 -10.27 -2.56 4.18
CA SER A 110 -11.73 -2.40 4.32
C SER A 110 -12.29 -1.13 3.68
N ASP A 111 -11.48 -0.08 3.65
CA ASP A 111 -11.86 1.22 3.09
C ASP A 111 -11.91 1.22 1.55
N LEU A 112 -11.40 0.17 0.90
CA LEU A 112 -11.49 0.01 -0.54
C LEU A 112 -12.76 -0.77 -0.91
N PRO A 113 -13.64 -0.22 -1.78
CA PRO A 113 -14.77 -0.95 -2.33
C PRO A 113 -14.29 -2.27 -2.96
N ARG A 114 -15.03 -3.36 -2.81
CA ARG A 114 -14.62 -4.69 -3.30
C ARG A 114 -15.53 -5.17 -4.42
N SER A 115 -14.95 -5.91 -5.37
CA SER A 115 -15.74 -6.69 -6.33
C SER A 115 -15.54 -8.18 -6.11
N THR A 116 -16.64 -8.86 -5.76
CA THR A 116 -16.71 -10.32 -5.68
C THR A 116 -17.27 -10.83 -7.01
N GLY A 117 -16.38 -11.20 -7.93
CA GLY A 117 -16.75 -11.68 -9.26
C GLY A 117 -15.52 -12.07 -10.07
N SER A 118 -15.71 -12.80 -11.17
CA SER A 118 -14.62 -13.25 -12.04
C SER A 118 -13.99 -12.12 -12.88
N VAL A 119 -14.59 -10.93 -12.89
CA VAL A 119 -14.14 -9.78 -13.67
C VAL A 119 -13.85 -8.61 -12.72
N PRO A 120 -12.64 -8.03 -12.76
CA PRO A 120 -12.32 -6.84 -11.98
C PRO A 120 -13.23 -5.67 -12.34
N GLN A 121 -13.85 -5.04 -11.33
CA GLN A 121 -14.64 -3.83 -11.53
C GLN A 121 -13.80 -2.59 -11.23
N ALA A 122 -13.84 -1.61 -12.13
CA ALA A 122 -13.14 -0.34 -11.96
C ALA A 122 -13.47 0.32 -10.62
N GLY A 123 -12.45 0.83 -9.94
CA GLY A 123 -12.60 1.48 -8.63
C GLY A 123 -12.83 0.53 -7.45
N THR A 124 -12.76 -0.79 -7.67
CA THR A 124 -12.83 -1.80 -6.60
C THR A 124 -11.56 -2.64 -6.51
N LEU A 125 -11.25 -3.13 -5.31
CA LEU A 125 -10.24 -4.15 -5.08
C LEU A 125 -10.78 -5.51 -5.55
N HIS A 126 -10.08 -6.12 -6.52
CA HIS A 126 -10.34 -7.48 -6.96
C HIS A 126 -9.44 -8.43 -6.17
N ILE A 127 -10.03 -9.44 -5.53
CA ILE A 127 -9.30 -10.45 -4.76
C ILE A 127 -9.30 -11.75 -5.57
N ALA A 128 -8.11 -12.25 -5.86
CA ALA A 128 -7.87 -13.54 -6.47
C ALA A 128 -7.14 -14.45 -5.48
N THR A 129 -7.45 -15.74 -5.53
CA THR A 129 -6.74 -16.75 -4.76
C THR A 129 -5.91 -17.65 -5.68
N GLU A 130 -4.75 -18.06 -5.20
CA GLU A 130 -3.84 -18.95 -5.93
C GLU A 130 -3.19 -19.94 -4.96
N PRO A 131 -3.46 -21.26 -5.07
CA PRO A 131 -2.88 -22.27 -4.17
C PRO A 131 -1.35 -22.37 -4.21
N THR A 132 -0.71 -21.89 -5.28
CA THR A 132 0.76 -21.86 -5.37
C THR A 132 1.40 -20.67 -4.64
N MET A 133 0.60 -19.70 -4.17
CA MET A 133 1.09 -18.63 -3.32
C MET A 133 1.58 -19.15 -1.96
N VAL A 134 2.59 -18.50 -1.41
CA VAL A 134 3.07 -18.81 -0.06
C VAL A 134 2.01 -18.36 0.96
N PRO A 135 1.52 -19.26 1.84
CA PRO A 135 0.61 -18.85 2.91
C PRO A 135 1.22 -17.78 3.80
N GLY A 136 0.42 -16.79 4.20
CA GLY A 136 0.87 -15.62 4.94
C GLY A 136 1.51 -14.54 4.06
N LEU A 137 1.38 -14.63 2.72
CA LEU A 137 1.84 -13.59 1.78
C LEU A 137 0.71 -13.18 0.83
N ALA A 138 0.48 -11.88 0.71
CA ALA A 138 -0.42 -11.29 -0.28
C ALA A 138 0.34 -10.33 -1.20
N LEU A 139 0.12 -10.44 -2.51
CA LEU A 139 0.65 -9.54 -3.52
C LEU A 139 -0.45 -8.64 -4.04
N LEU A 140 -0.21 -7.34 -4.13
CA LEU A 140 -1.16 -6.37 -4.66
C LEU A 140 -0.54 -5.63 -5.85
N ASP A 141 -1.20 -5.72 -7.00
CA ASP A 141 -0.92 -4.88 -8.16
C ASP A 141 -1.66 -3.55 -7.99
N ALA A 142 -0.92 -2.49 -7.68
CA ALA A 142 -1.49 -1.16 -7.45
C ALA A 142 -1.73 -0.41 -8.77
N PRO A 143 -2.70 0.52 -8.81
CA PRO A 143 -2.83 1.44 -9.93
C PRO A 143 -1.57 2.29 -10.10
N ASP A 144 -1.43 2.87 -11.29
CA ASP A 144 -0.29 3.72 -11.65
C ASP A 144 -0.18 4.95 -10.75
N ILE A 145 0.98 5.12 -10.10
CA ILE A 145 1.27 6.28 -9.22
C ILE A 145 1.39 7.60 -10.00
N ASP A 146 1.63 7.52 -11.32
CA ASP A 146 1.71 8.67 -12.23
C ASP A 146 0.37 8.95 -12.94
N SER A 147 -0.72 8.35 -12.47
CA SER A 147 -2.07 8.61 -12.97
C SER A 147 -2.48 10.07 -12.73
N VAL A 148 -3.01 10.70 -13.77
CA VAL A 148 -3.60 12.06 -13.71
C VAL A 148 -4.99 12.09 -13.06
N GLU A 149 -5.61 10.93 -12.88
CA GLU A 149 -6.89 10.79 -12.18
C GLU A 149 -6.64 10.85 -10.66
N THR A 150 -7.15 11.91 -10.01
CA THR A 150 -7.00 12.15 -8.56
C THR A 150 -7.41 10.95 -7.72
N GLU A 151 -8.49 10.27 -8.12
CA GLU A 151 -9.03 9.11 -7.41
C GLU A 151 -8.07 7.90 -7.43
N ASN A 152 -7.31 7.72 -8.52
CA ASN A 152 -6.30 6.65 -8.58
C ASN A 152 -5.08 6.99 -7.75
N HIS A 153 -4.71 8.28 -7.68
CA HIS A 153 -3.61 8.75 -6.85
C HIS A 153 -3.91 8.58 -5.36
N GLU A 154 -5.11 8.94 -4.90
CA GLU A 154 -5.55 8.73 -3.52
C GLU A 154 -5.58 7.24 -3.16
N ARG A 155 -6.12 6.39 -4.03
CA ARG A 155 -6.10 4.93 -3.85
C ARG A 155 -4.68 4.37 -3.81
N ALA A 156 -3.79 4.82 -4.69
CA ALA A 156 -2.40 4.38 -4.68
C ALA A 156 -1.73 4.77 -3.35
N ALA A 157 -1.92 5.99 -2.87
CA ALA A 157 -1.36 6.44 -1.60
C ALA A 157 -1.90 5.62 -0.40
N GLN A 158 -3.19 5.28 -0.40
CA GLN A 158 -3.81 4.45 0.63
C GLN A 158 -3.28 3.02 0.62
N LEU A 159 -3.20 2.40 -0.55
CA LEU A 159 -2.63 1.05 -0.73
C LEU A 159 -1.20 0.98 -0.24
N MET A 160 -0.42 2.00 -0.57
CA MET A 160 0.97 2.11 -0.16
C MET A 160 1.12 2.30 1.35
N GLY A 161 0.20 3.03 2.01
CA GLY A 161 0.18 3.17 3.47
C GLY A 161 -0.14 1.87 4.21
N ALA A 162 -0.97 1.00 3.64
CA ALA A 162 -1.34 -0.28 4.23
C ALA A 162 -0.30 -1.41 4.00
N ALA A 163 0.71 -1.19 3.15
CA ALA A 163 1.65 -2.22 2.74
C ALA A 163 2.72 -2.50 3.81
N ASP A 164 3.04 -3.77 4.02
CA ASP A 164 4.20 -4.18 4.81
C ASP A 164 5.51 -4.06 4.01
N LEU A 165 5.43 -4.18 2.67
CA LEU A 165 6.58 -4.07 1.77
C LEU A 165 6.17 -3.43 0.44
N TRP A 166 7.04 -2.55 -0.07
CA TRP A 166 6.89 -1.96 -1.39
C TRP A 166 7.84 -2.64 -2.39
N LEU A 167 7.29 -3.17 -3.47
CA LEU A 167 8.06 -3.66 -4.61
C LEU A 167 7.93 -2.65 -5.75
N PHE A 168 8.92 -1.77 -5.85
CA PHE A 168 8.92 -0.73 -6.86
C PHE A 168 9.52 -1.21 -8.18
N THR A 169 8.78 -1.04 -9.27
CA THR A 169 9.18 -1.40 -10.64
C THR A 169 9.32 -0.14 -11.49
N THR A 170 10.36 -0.11 -12.33
CA THR A 170 10.61 1.00 -13.26
C THR A 170 11.22 0.49 -14.56
N THR A 171 11.22 1.33 -15.59
CA THR A 171 11.83 1.03 -16.89
C THR A 171 13.08 1.88 -17.11
N ALA A 172 13.93 1.46 -18.05
CA ALA A 172 15.06 2.26 -18.51
C ALA A 172 14.68 3.65 -19.06
N SER A 173 13.41 3.87 -19.44
CA SER A 173 12.91 5.16 -19.92
C SER A 173 12.25 6.02 -18.85
N ARG A 174 11.89 5.45 -17.70
CA ARG A 174 11.14 6.12 -16.61
C ARG A 174 11.90 6.20 -15.29
N TYR A 175 13.08 5.57 -15.19
CA TYR A 175 13.87 5.54 -13.95
C TYR A 175 14.30 6.92 -13.45
N ALA A 176 14.25 7.96 -14.27
CA ALA A 176 14.63 9.32 -13.90
C ALA A 176 13.43 10.27 -13.73
N ASP A 177 12.20 9.75 -13.83
CA ASP A 177 11.00 10.56 -13.64
C ASP A 177 10.88 10.94 -12.15
N ALA A 178 10.60 12.21 -11.86
CA ALA A 178 10.56 12.71 -10.48
C ALA A 178 9.43 12.08 -9.66
N VAL A 179 8.23 11.96 -10.24
CA VAL A 179 7.02 11.51 -9.53
C VAL A 179 7.22 10.17 -8.80
N PRO A 180 7.76 9.11 -9.43
CA PRO A 180 8.04 7.88 -8.71
C PRO A 180 9.08 8.00 -7.58
N TRP A 181 10.10 8.84 -7.75
CA TRP A 181 11.10 9.08 -6.70
C TRP A 181 10.56 9.88 -5.54
N ASP A 182 9.68 10.84 -5.79
CA ASP A 182 8.99 11.60 -4.75
C ASP A 182 8.13 10.65 -3.91
N TYR A 183 7.42 9.72 -4.55
CA TYR A 183 6.67 8.67 -3.86
C TYR A 183 7.55 7.75 -3.01
N LEU A 184 8.69 7.29 -3.54
CA LEU A 184 9.65 6.50 -2.77
C LEU A 184 10.25 7.29 -1.60
N THR A 185 10.45 8.59 -1.78
CA THR A 185 10.96 9.47 -0.73
C THR A 185 9.91 9.65 0.37
N MET A 186 8.65 9.91 0.02
CA MET A 186 7.52 9.96 0.95
C MET A 186 7.35 8.62 1.70
N GLY A 187 7.47 7.49 1.00
CA GLY A 187 7.42 6.16 1.62
C GLY A 187 8.55 5.90 2.60
N ARG A 188 9.77 6.29 2.21
CA ARG A 188 10.93 6.21 3.10
C ARG A 188 10.70 7.06 4.34
N GLU A 189 10.25 8.30 4.18
CA GLU A 189 9.95 9.20 5.31
C GLU A 189 8.89 8.62 6.26
N ARG A 190 7.92 7.85 5.75
CA ARG A 190 6.94 7.12 6.57
C ARG A 190 7.52 5.85 7.25
N GLY A 191 8.53 5.22 6.64
CA GLY A 191 9.12 3.95 7.10
C GLY A 191 10.44 4.07 7.86
N THR A 192 11.09 5.24 7.86
CA THR A 192 12.36 5.46 8.56
C THR A 192 12.17 6.38 9.77
N ARG A 193 12.04 5.77 10.95
CA ARG A 193 13.16 5.67 11.91
C ARG A 193 12.97 4.52 12.88
#